data_AF-A0AA40DWK7-F1
#
_entry.id   AF-A0AA40DWK7-F1
#
_cell.length_a   1.000
_cell.length_b   1.000
_cell.length_c   1.000
_cell.angle_alpha   90.00
_cell.angle_beta   90.00
_cell.angle_gamma   90.00
#
_symmetry.space_group_name_H-M   'P 1'
#
loop_
_entity.id
_entity.type
_entity.pdbx_description
1 polymer ?
#
loop_
_entity_poly.entity_id
_entity_poly.type
_entity_poly.pdbx_seq_one_letter_code
_entity_poly.pdbx_strand_id
1 'polypeptide(L)'
;CGCGMLVFILSCIIALLSAAVIGLAAGTGIESQRANDATSKISALRTPTASSTTKPGGASETPLPPGLIDDGCADNPESVSGSKYTSFSLFGGLTFQRFCNMDTPYQPLLSLFTADFQACMDSCASYTKYSPTFFGNNVNTTCAAVSFVPAWSSKLNASSAGSPGNCYLKPGPQNESALVVPSIDVACHAAVLMNAS
;
A
#
# COMPACT_ATOMS: atom_id res chain seq x y z
N CYS A 1 40.14 6.55 42.83
CA CYS A 1 39.20 7.68 42.71
C CYS A 1 38.60 7.68 41.29
N GLY A 2 37.68 6.77 41.00
CA GLY A 2 37.18 6.54 39.62
C GLY A 2 35.77 5.93 39.51
N CYS A 3 35.23 5.37 40.61
CA CYS A 3 33.85 4.87 40.64
C CYS A 3 32.80 5.96 40.45
N GLY A 4 32.99 7.17 41.01
CA GLY A 4 32.01 8.24 40.90
C GLY A 4 31.79 8.75 39.46
N MET A 5 32.87 8.81 38.67
CA MET A 5 32.81 9.25 37.28
C MET A 5 32.10 8.22 36.39
N LEU A 6 32.34 6.92 36.62
CA LEU A 6 31.66 5.84 35.91
C LEU A 6 30.15 5.78 36.21
N VAL A 7 29.76 5.96 37.48
CA VAL A 7 28.34 5.98 37.87
C VAL A 7 27.63 7.21 37.29
N PHE A 8 28.31 8.36 37.23
CA PHE A 8 27.76 9.57 36.62
C PHE A 8 27.55 9.41 35.10
N ILE A 9 28.53 8.86 34.39
CA ILE A 9 28.43 8.60 32.94
C ILE A 9 27.31 7.59 32.64
N LEU A 10 27.23 6.50 33.42
CA LEU A 10 26.18 5.49 33.24
C LEU A 10 24.78 6.09 33.49
N SER A 11 24.63 6.94 34.49
CA SER A 11 23.38 7.65 34.77
C SER A 11 22.95 8.56 33.62
N CYS A 12 23.89 9.33 33.04
CA CYS A 12 23.62 10.16 31.87
C CYS A 12 23.19 9.34 30.64
N ILE A 13 23.81 8.18 30.39
CA ILE A 13 23.46 7.32 29.26
C ILE A 13 22.03 6.76 29.42
N ILE A 14 21.66 6.29 30.62
CA ILE A 14 20.31 5.77 30.89
C ILE A 14 19.25 6.87 30.76
N ALA A 15 19.57 8.10 31.19
CA ALA A 15 18.68 9.24 31.04
C ALA A 15 18.41 9.58 29.55
N LEU A 16 19.44 9.52 28.71
CA LEU A 16 19.29 9.79 27.28
C LEU A 16 18.51 8.67 26.56
N LEU A 17 18.78 7.40 26.90
CA LEU A 17 18.08 6.26 26.31
C LEU A 17 16.59 6.22 26.71
N SER A 18 16.26 6.56 27.95
CA SER A 18 14.86 6.61 28.40
C SER A 18 14.06 7.73 27.71
N ALA A 19 14.65 8.92 27.54
CA ALA A 19 14.02 10.01 26.80
C ALA A 19 13.76 9.65 25.32
N ALA A 20 14.70 8.97 24.66
CA ALA A 20 14.55 8.55 23.26
C ALA A 20 13.41 7.53 23.08
N VAL A 21 13.28 6.55 24.00
CA VAL A 21 12.20 5.54 23.94
C VAL A 21 10.83 6.17 24.17
N ILE A 22 10.71 7.09 25.13
CA ILE A 22 9.45 7.82 25.40
C ILE A 22 9.10 8.73 24.22
N GLY A 23 10.08 9.41 23.61
CA GLY A 23 9.88 10.24 22.43
C GLY A 23 9.40 9.46 21.21
N LEU A 24 9.93 8.25 20.98
CA LEU A 24 9.51 7.38 19.88
C LEU A 24 8.09 6.82 20.08
N ALA A 25 7.74 6.46 21.32
CA ALA A 25 6.38 6.03 21.68
C ALA A 25 5.33 7.15 21.55
N ALA A 26 5.67 8.37 21.98
CA ALA A 26 4.79 9.54 21.81
C ALA A 26 4.66 9.93 20.31
N GLY A 27 5.75 9.87 19.54
CA GLY A 27 5.73 10.18 18.10
C GLY A 27 4.86 9.23 17.29
N THR A 28 4.89 7.93 17.60
CA THR A 28 4.02 6.93 16.94
C THR A 28 2.55 7.06 17.33
N GLY A 29 2.24 7.54 18.54
CA GLY A 29 0.86 7.79 18.98
C GLY A 29 0.20 8.98 18.27
N ILE A 30 0.95 10.06 18.01
CA ILE A 30 0.41 11.27 17.37
C ILE A 30 0.14 11.04 15.87
N GLU A 31 0.99 10.27 15.18
CA GLU A 31 0.75 9.89 13.78
C GLU A 31 -0.46 8.94 13.62
N SER A 32 -0.71 8.05 14.61
CA SER A 32 -1.92 7.23 14.66
C SER A 32 -3.20 8.06 14.87
N GLN A 33 -3.15 9.07 15.76
CA GLN A 33 -4.25 9.99 15.96
C GLN A 33 -4.50 10.86 14.73
N ARG A 34 -3.45 11.34 14.05
CA ARG A 34 -3.58 12.14 12.81
C ARG A 34 -4.18 11.32 11.66
N ALA A 35 -3.86 10.02 11.55
CA ALA A 35 -4.48 9.11 10.60
C ALA A 35 -5.98 8.86 10.92
N ASN A 36 -6.34 8.75 12.20
CA ASN A 36 -7.73 8.66 12.64
C ASN A 36 -8.51 9.96 12.44
N ASP A 37 -7.87 11.12 12.64
CA ASP A 37 -8.46 12.44 12.42
C ASP A 37 -8.71 12.72 10.94
N ALA A 38 -7.80 12.26 10.05
CA ALA A 38 -8.02 12.31 8.61
C ALA A 38 -9.24 11.48 8.18
N THR A 39 -9.39 10.29 8.78
CA THR A 39 -10.58 9.44 8.57
C THR A 39 -11.86 10.13 9.09
N SER A 40 -11.78 10.81 10.22
CA SER A 40 -12.89 11.53 10.84
C SER A 40 -13.31 12.77 10.03
N LYS A 41 -12.34 13.51 9.46
CA LYS A 41 -12.59 14.67 8.61
C LYS A 41 -13.19 14.30 7.25
N ILE A 42 -12.83 13.13 6.70
CA ILE A 42 -13.51 12.58 5.51
C ILE A 42 -14.96 12.20 5.85
N SER A 43 -15.25 11.70 7.06
CA SER A 43 -16.61 11.44 7.53
C SER A 43 -17.43 12.72 7.77
N ALA A 44 -16.81 13.84 8.18
CA ALA A 44 -17.51 15.11 8.37
C ALA A 44 -17.86 15.82 7.05
N LEU A 45 -17.11 15.56 5.98
CA LEU A 45 -17.42 16.06 4.62
C LEU A 45 -18.53 15.24 3.92
N ARG A 46 -18.97 14.13 4.52
CA ARG A 46 -19.99 13.22 3.97
C ARG A 46 -21.43 13.56 4.35
N THR A 47 -21.71 14.64 5.08
CA THR A 47 -23.09 15.05 5.42
C THR A 47 -23.77 15.70 4.21
N PRO A 48 -24.72 15.03 3.51
CA PRO A 48 -25.52 15.69 2.49
C PRO A 48 -26.70 16.39 3.18
N THR A 49 -26.92 17.64 2.82
CA THR A 49 -28.15 18.38 3.16
C THR A 49 -29.38 17.58 2.70
N ALA A 50 -30.29 17.33 3.64
CA ALA A 50 -31.41 16.41 3.48
C ALA A 50 -32.48 16.87 2.47
N SER A 51 -33.14 15.90 1.84
CA SER A 51 -34.59 15.97 1.61
C SER A 51 -35.21 14.58 1.79
N SER A 52 -36.33 14.61 2.52
CA SER A 52 -37.06 13.56 3.22
C SER A 52 -37.66 12.44 2.38
N THR A 53 -37.67 11.20 2.90
CA THR A 53 -38.86 10.33 3.16
C THR A 53 -38.45 9.11 4.04
N THR A 54 -39.37 8.64 4.86
CA THR A 54 -39.33 7.76 6.07
C THR A 54 -39.07 6.24 5.89
N LYS A 55 -38.11 5.70 6.69
CA LYS A 55 -37.98 4.42 7.50
C LYS A 55 -38.61 3.06 7.06
N PRO A 56 -38.19 1.89 7.65
CA PRO A 56 -36.87 1.39 8.08
C PRO A 56 -36.55 -0.05 7.60
N GLY A 57 -35.29 -0.37 7.30
CA GLY A 57 -34.84 -1.78 7.20
C GLY A 57 -33.61 -1.96 6.32
N GLY A 58 -32.49 -2.33 6.93
CA GLY A 58 -31.25 -2.75 6.25
C GLY A 58 -30.57 -1.64 5.46
N ALA A 59 -29.79 -0.78 6.15
CA ALA A 59 -28.93 0.18 5.46
C ALA A 59 -27.77 -0.57 4.79
N SER A 60 -28.02 -0.91 3.53
CA SER A 60 -27.06 -1.09 2.47
C SER A 60 -25.91 -0.10 2.66
N GLU A 61 -24.71 -0.65 2.85
CA GLU A 61 -23.47 0.11 2.67
C GLU A 61 -23.58 0.79 1.30
N THR A 62 -23.53 2.11 1.26
CA THR A 62 -23.29 2.81 0.00
C THR A 62 -21.78 2.72 -0.20
N PRO A 63 -21.28 1.91 -1.15
CA PRO A 63 -19.86 1.75 -1.37
C PRO A 63 -19.27 3.09 -1.78
N LEU A 64 -17.99 3.37 -1.45
CA LEU A 64 -17.23 4.28 -2.31
C LEU A 64 -17.41 3.80 -3.75
N PRO A 65 -17.58 4.67 -4.77
CA PRO A 65 -17.60 4.20 -6.15
C PRO A 65 -16.35 3.33 -6.37
N PRO A 66 -16.52 2.02 -6.64
CA PRO A 66 -15.44 1.05 -6.69
C PRO A 66 -14.30 1.46 -7.63
N GLY A 67 -14.65 2.14 -8.73
CA GLY A 67 -13.71 2.54 -9.79
C GLY A 67 -12.57 3.51 -9.41
N LEU A 68 -12.60 4.18 -8.25
CA LEU A 68 -11.52 5.13 -7.90
C LEU A 68 -10.30 4.44 -7.26
N ILE A 69 -10.49 3.32 -6.56
CA ILE A 69 -9.40 2.63 -5.84
C ILE A 69 -8.73 1.59 -6.75
N ASP A 70 -9.53 0.90 -7.55
CA ASP A 70 -9.07 -0.15 -8.45
C ASP A 70 -8.88 0.30 -9.90
N ASP A 71 -9.00 1.60 -10.15
CA ASP A 71 -8.79 2.23 -11.46
C ASP A 71 -9.76 1.72 -12.55
N GLY A 72 -10.99 1.40 -12.12
CA GLY A 72 -12.10 0.96 -12.98
C GLY A 72 -12.20 -0.54 -13.17
N CYS A 73 -11.41 -1.35 -12.46
CA CYS A 73 -11.43 -2.80 -12.59
C CYS A 73 -12.77 -3.43 -12.16
N ALA A 74 -13.45 -2.90 -11.15
CA ALA A 74 -14.77 -3.37 -10.75
C ALA A 74 -15.88 -2.97 -11.74
N ASP A 75 -15.74 -1.81 -12.39
CA ASP A 75 -16.79 -1.25 -13.24
C ASP A 75 -16.70 -1.75 -14.70
N ASN A 76 -15.48 -1.86 -15.24
CA ASN A 76 -15.26 -2.29 -16.63
C ASN A 76 -13.91 -3.03 -16.80
N PRO A 77 -13.79 -4.26 -16.25
CA PRO A 77 -12.54 -5.02 -16.23
C PRO A 77 -11.98 -5.31 -17.62
N GLU A 78 -12.84 -5.44 -18.64
CA GLU A 78 -12.45 -5.70 -20.02
C GLU A 78 -11.75 -4.50 -20.67
N SER A 79 -12.16 -3.27 -20.31
CA SER A 79 -11.52 -2.05 -20.82
C SER A 79 -10.20 -1.71 -20.11
N VAL A 80 -10.09 -2.12 -18.84
CA VAL A 80 -8.91 -1.84 -18.00
C VAL A 80 -7.84 -2.93 -18.19
N SER A 81 -8.23 -4.18 -18.34
CA SER A 81 -7.27 -5.26 -18.61
C SER A 81 -6.60 -5.07 -19.97
N GLY A 82 -5.28 -5.26 -20.01
CA GLY A 82 -4.45 -5.02 -21.19
C GLY A 82 -4.10 -3.56 -21.45
N SER A 83 -4.73 -2.61 -20.74
CA SER A 83 -4.41 -1.18 -20.85
C SER A 83 -3.08 -0.84 -20.16
N LYS A 84 -2.53 0.33 -20.49
CA LYS A 84 -1.21 0.76 -20.03
C LYS A 84 -1.31 1.86 -18.97
N TYR A 85 -0.41 1.79 -18.00
CA TYR A 85 -0.16 2.85 -17.04
C TYR A 85 1.34 3.21 -17.09
N THR A 86 1.64 4.51 -17.12
CA THR A 86 3.02 5.00 -17.02
C THR A 86 3.21 5.63 -15.66
N SER A 87 4.17 5.12 -14.90
CA SER A 87 4.44 5.58 -13.54
C SER A 87 4.88 7.03 -13.50
N PHE A 88 4.83 7.63 -12.31
CA PHE A 88 5.33 8.97 -12.08
C PHE A 88 6.76 9.17 -12.64
N SER A 89 6.95 10.24 -13.39
CA SER A 89 8.18 10.49 -14.16
C SER A 89 9.42 10.62 -13.29
N LEU A 90 9.26 11.12 -12.05
CA LEU A 90 10.37 11.18 -11.09
C LEU A 90 10.84 9.79 -10.64
N PHE A 91 10.09 8.72 -10.90
CA PHE A 91 10.55 7.34 -10.69
C PHE A 91 11.07 6.65 -11.96
N GLY A 92 11.17 7.39 -13.07
CA GLY A 92 11.70 6.88 -14.34
C GLY A 92 10.66 6.55 -15.40
N GLY A 93 9.36 6.74 -15.12
CA GLY A 93 8.30 6.57 -16.13
C GLY A 93 8.16 5.14 -16.62
N LEU A 94 8.25 4.15 -15.73
CA LEU A 94 8.08 2.74 -16.07
C LEU A 94 6.65 2.50 -16.58
N THR A 95 6.51 1.71 -17.64
CA THR A 95 5.20 1.39 -18.22
C THR A 95 4.76 -0.01 -17.83
N PHE A 96 3.59 -0.08 -17.20
CA PHE A 96 2.94 -1.31 -16.76
C PHE A 96 1.74 -1.60 -17.63
N GLN A 97 1.49 -2.88 -17.88
CA GLN A 97 0.23 -3.37 -18.41
C GLN A 97 -0.63 -3.87 -17.24
N ARG A 98 -1.88 -3.41 -17.17
CA ARG A 98 -2.82 -3.70 -16.08
C ARG A 98 -3.67 -4.93 -16.41
N PHE A 99 -4.05 -5.69 -15.39
CA PHE A 99 -4.88 -6.89 -15.49
C PHE A 99 -5.81 -6.96 -14.28
N CYS A 100 -7.12 -6.87 -14.52
CA CYS A 100 -8.11 -6.97 -13.47
C CYS A 100 -8.34 -8.44 -13.09
N ASN A 101 -8.73 -8.68 -11.84
CA ASN A 101 -9.02 -10.02 -11.29
C ASN A 101 -7.93 -11.07 -11.53
N MET A 102 -6.67 -10.64 -11.49
CA MET A 102 -5.48 -11.46 -11.70
C MET A 102 -4.46 -11.20 -10.60
N ASP A 103 -3.71 -12.24 -10.23
CA ASP A 103 -2.56 -12.15 -9.34
C ASP A 103 -1.28 -12.52 -10.10
N THR A 104 -0.17 -11.88 -9.74
CA THR A 104 1.16 -12.14 -10.30
C THR A 104 1.88 -13.20 -9.48
N PRO A 105 2.69 -14.08 -10.09
CA PRO A 105 3.45 -15.09 -9.36
C PRO A 105 4.59 -14.49 -8.52
N TYR A 106 5.25 -15.37 -7.75
CA TYR A 106 6.39 -15.14 -6.86
C TYR A 106 6.07 -14.44 -5.53
N GLN A 107 7.03 -14.50 -4.62
CA GLN A 107 6.93 -13.85 -3.31
C GLN A 107 7.17 -12.34 -3.43
N PRO A 108 6.52 -11.52 -2.60
CA PRO A 108 6.73 -10.07 -2.60
C PRO A 108 8.16 -9.68 -2.17
N LEU A 109 8.75 -8.72 -2.88
CA LEU A 109 9.94 -7.96 -2.45
C LEU A 109 9.61 -7.02 -1.30
N LEU A 110 8.41 -6.43 -1.36
CA LEU A 110 7.89 -5.52 -0.36
C LEU A 110 6.36 -5.57 -0.37
N SER A 111 5.76 -5.52 0.82
CA SER A 111 4.32 -5.33 0.99
C SER A 111 4.11 -3.97 1.67
N LEU A 112 3.17 -3.18 1.16
CA LEU A 112 2.88 -1.84 1.69
C LEU A 112 1.41 -1.48 1.55
N PHE A 113 1.01 -0.40 2.22
CA PHE A 113 -0.27 0.24 2.00
C PHE A 113 -0.15 1.34 0.94
N THR A 114 -0.99 1.29 -0.08
CA THR A 114 -1.16 2.35 -1.09
C THR A 114 -2.60 2.80 -1.14
N ALA A 115 -2.84 4.03 -1.62
CA ALA A 115 -4.19 4.59 -1.69
C ALA A 115 -5.05 3.89 -2.76
N ASP A 116 -4.42 3.53 -3.87
CA ASP A 116 -5.06 2.98 -5.07
C ASP A 116 -4.07 2.14 -5.89
N PHE A 117 -4.57 1.59 -6.99
CA PHE A 117 -3.81 0.72 -7.88
C PHE A 117 -2.66 1.45 -8.60
N GLN A 118 -2.84 2.73 -8.95
CA GLN A 118 -1.80 3.55 -9.60
C GLN A 118 -0.65 3.83 -8.64
N ALA A 119 -0.95 4.19 -7.40
CA ALA A 119 0.03 4.37 -6.33
C ALA A 119 0.82 3.07 -6.05
N CYS A 120 0.20 1.90 -6.25
CA CYS A 120 0.90 0.61 -6.17
C CYS A 120 1.95 0.45 -7.29
N MET A 121 1.59 0.78 -8.53
CA MET A 121 2.53 0.77 -9.66
C MET A 121 3.63 1.85 -9.51
N ASP A 122 3.30 3.03 -9.01
CA ASP A 122 4.30 4.07 -8.71
C ASP A 122 5.26 3.62 -7.60
N SER A 123 4.75 2.90 -6.60
CA SER A 123 5.59 2.32 -5.55
C SER A 123 6.56 1.29 -6.12
N CYS A 124 6.13 0.45 -7.07
CA CYS A 124 6.98 -0.48 -7.82
C CYS A 124 8.09 0.26 -8.58
N ALA A 125 7.75 1.35 -9.27
CA ALA A 125 8.73 2.17 -9.96
C ALA A 125 9.73 2.82 -9.00
N SER A 126 9.24 3.35 -7.87
CA SER A 126 10.10 3.94 -6.84
C SER A 126 11.07 2.92 -6.25
N TYR A 127 10.61 1.70 -5.98
CA TYR A 127 11.44 0.61 -5.47
C TYR A 127 12.55 0.28 -6.47
N THR A 128 12.19 0.10 -7.74
CA THR A 128 13.16 -0.17 -8.82
C THR A 128 14.19 0.95 -8.97
N LYS A 129 13.80 2.20 -8.78
CA LYS A 129 14.70 3.35 -8.85
C LYS A 129 15.69 3.39 -7.67
N TYR A 130 15.20 3.18 -6.45
CA TYR A 130 16.00 3.45 -5.25
C TYR A 130 16.70 2.21 -4.69
N SER A 131 16.07 1.04 -4.70
CA SER A 131 16.61 -0.19 -4.10
C SER A 131 18.00 -0.59 -4.63
N PRO A 132 18.29 -0.50 -5.95
CA PRO A 132 19.63 -0.83 -6.46
C PRO A 132 20.74 0.06 -5.91
N THR A 133 20.42 1.28 -5.45
CA THR A 133 21.41 2.22 -4.87
C THR A 133 21.94 1.71 -3.53
N PHE A 134 21.13 0.94 -2.79
CA PHE A 134 21.49 0.42 -1.47
C PHE A 134 21.94 -1.04 -1.49
N PHE A 135 21.38 -1.84 -2.41
CA PHE A 135 21.53 -3.30 -2.41
C PHE A 135 22.20 -3.85 -3.68
N GLY A 136 22.68 -2.99 -4.58
CA GLY A 136 23.22 -3.36 -5.88
C GLY A 136 22.13 -3.79 -6.87
N ASN A 137 22.45 -3.87 -8.16
CA ASN A 137 21.46 -4.22 -9.18
C ASN A 137 21.29 -5.74 -9.30
N ASN A 138 20.13 -6.26 -8.91
CA ASN A 138 19.75 -7.67 -9.04
C ASN A 138 18.22 -7.85 -9.13
N VAL A 139 17.76 -9.09 -9.31
CA VAL A 139 16.32 -9.42 -9.45
C VAL A 139 15.48 -9.03 -8.23
N ASN A 140 16.07 -8.95 -7.04
CA ASN A 140 15.37 -8.56 -5.82
C ASN A 140 15.35 -7.05 -5.60
N THR A 141 16.03 -6.26 -6.43
CA THR A 141 16.03 -4.79 -6.35
C THR A 141 15.25 -4.13 -7.46
N THR A 142 14.63 -4.94 -8.32
CA THR A 142 13.82 -4.51 -9.46
C THR A 142 12.43 -5.09 -9.32
N CYS A 143 11.44 -4.22 -9.20
CA CYS A 143 10.05 -4.62 -9.18
C CYS A 143 9.55 -4.73 -10.63
N ALA A 144 9.15 -5.94 -11.02
CA ALA A 144 8.69 -6.24 -12.38
C ALA A 144 7.17 -6.39 -12.46
N ALA A 145 6.50 -6.57 -11.32
CA ALA A 145 5.05 -6.64 -11.27
C ALA A 145 4.51 -6.24 -9.89
N VAL A 146 3.22 -5.97 -9.85
CA VAL A 146 2.48 -5.74 -8.60
C VAL A 146 1.22 -6.58 -8.52
N SER A 147 0.81 -6.87 -7.29
CA SER A 147 -0.52 -7.37 -6.95
C SER A 147 -1.18 -6.39 -6.00
N PHE A 148 -2.41 -6.00 -6.32
CA PHE A 148 -3.15 -4.98 -5.60
C PHE A 148 -4.50 -5.51 -5.17
N VAL A 149 -4.82 -5.43 -3.87
CA VAL A 149 -6.07 -5.94 -3.30
C VAL A 149 -6.87 -4.76 -2.72
N PRO A 150 -7.81 -4.17 -3.47
CA PRO A 150 -8.52 -2.96 -3.05
C PRO A 150 -9.18 -3.07 -1.67
N ALA A 151 -9.73 -4.25 -1.35
CA ALA A 151 -10.42 -4.52 -0.09
C ALA A 151 -9.51 -4.37 1.15
N TRP A 152 -8.18 -4.48 0.98
CA TRP A 152 -7.19 -4.39 2.05
C TRP A 152 -6.61 -2.98 2.20
N SER A 153 -7.13 -1.98 1.50
CA SER A 153 -6.66 -0.59 1.65
C SER A 153 -6.91 -0.01 3.05
N SER A 154 -7.84 -0.60 3.80
CA SER A 154 -8.02 -0.35 5.23
C SER A 154 -7.16 -1.31 6.06
N LYS A 155 -6.39 -0.77 7.00
CA LYS A 155 -5.60 -1.56 7.96
C LYS A 155 -6.45 -2.56 8.75
N LEU A 156 -7.69 -2.20 9.08
CA LEU A 156 -8.61 -3.11 9.79
C LEU A 156 -8.89 -4.35 8.93
N ASN A 157 -9.28 -4.15 7.67
CA ASN A 157 -9.61 -5.24 6.75
C ASN A 157 -8.37 -6.08 6.42
N ALA A 158 -7.22 -5.44 6.16
CA ALA A 158 -5.96 -6.13 5.94
C ALA A 158 -5.59 -6.99 7.15
N SER A 159 -5.68 -6.45 8.37
CA SER A 159 -5.39 -7.21 9.60
C SER A 159 -6.34 -8.38 9.81
N SER A 160 -7.64 -8.21 9.53
CA SER A 160 -8.62 -9.30 9.60
C SER A 160 -8.33 -10.41 8.59
N ALA A 161 -7.76 -10.06 7.43
CA ALA A 161 -7.33 -11.01 6.41
C ALA A 161 -5.89 -11.55 6.63
N GLY A 162 -5.19 -11.16 7.71
CA GLY A 162 -3.80 -11.55 7.94
C GLY A 162 -2.80 -10.94 6.96
N SER A 163 -3.18 -9.84 6.31
CA SER A 163 -2.40 -9.18 5.28
C SER A 163 -1.55 -8.01 5.82
N PRO A 164 -0.28 -7.90 5.41
CA PRO A 164 0.60 -6.77 5.78
C PRO A 164 0.36 -5.49 4.94
N GLY A 165 -0.55 -5.49 3.97
CA GLY A 165 -0.81 -4.36 3.09
C GLY A 165 -1.80 -4.68 1.97
N ASN A 166 -2.02 -3.74 1.06
CA ASN A 166 -2.85 -3.96 -0.13
C ASN A 166 -2.04 -3.97 -1.43
N CYS A 167 -0.75 -3.61 -1.38
CA CYS A 167 0.12 -3.57 -2.54
C CYS A 167 1.35 -4.45 -2.31
N TYR A 168 1.56 -5.39 -3.22
CA TYR A 168 2.66 -6.34 -3.20
C TYR A 168 3.56 -6.11 -4.40
N LEU A 169 4.78 -5.66 -4.16
CA LEU A 169 5.81 -5.48 -5.19
C LEU A 169 6.49 -6.83 -5.43
N LYS A 170 6.55 -7.32 -6.67
CA LYS A 170 7.08 -8.66 -6.98
C LYS A 170 8.25 -8.60 -7.98
N PRO A 171 9.22 -9.52 -7.88
CA PRO A 171 10.40 -9.54 -8.76
C PRO A 171 10.04 -10.04 -10.16
N GLY A 172 11.00 -9.86 -11.08
CA GLY A 172 10.98 -10.45 -12.42
C GLY A 172 11.61 -11.85 -12.48
N PRO A 173 11.50 -12.54 -13.63
CA PRO A 173 10.73 -12.15 -14.81
C PRO A 173 9.22 -12.32 -14.59
N GLN A 174 8.40 -11.48 -15.23
CA GLN A 174 6.94 -11.50 -15.12
C GLN A 174 6.33 -11.38 -16.52
N ASN A 175 5.26 -12.12 -16.78
CA ASN A 175 4.53 -12.04 -18.05
C ASN A 175 3.05 -12.36 -17.84
N GLU A 176 2.23 -11.95 -18.80
CA GLU A 176 0.78 -12.17 -18.77
C GLU A 176 0.40 -13.65 -18.66
N SER A 177 1.12 -14.54 -19.34
CA SER A 177 0.83 -15.97 -19.32
C SER A 177 1.07 -16.65 -17.97
N ALA A 178 1.80 -16.00 -17.06
CA ALA A 178 2.07 -16.51 -15.72
C ALA A 178 1.09 -15.98 -14.67
N LEU A 179 0.17 -15.09 -15.05
CA LEU A 179 -0.87 -14.59 -14.16
C LEU A 179 -1.85 -15.70 -13.81
N VAL A 180 -2.35 -15.66 -12.57
CA VAL A 180 -3.30 -16.65 -12.06
C VAL A 180 -4.56 -15.97 -11.54
N VAL A 181 -5.66 -16.73 -11.52
CA VAL A 181 -6.85 -16.30 -10.78
C VAL A 181 -6.50 -16.26 -9.30
N PRO A 182 -6.77 -15.14 -8.59
CA PRO A 182 -6.45 -15.00 -7.18
C PRO A 182 -7.16 -16.07 -6.35
N SER A 183 -6.42 -16.73 -5.44
CA SER A 183 -6.98 -17.71 -4.50
C SER A 183 -7.49 -17.05 -3.20
N ILE A 184 -8.07 -15.86 -3.32
CA ILE A 184 -8.58 -15.05 -2.22
C ILE A 184 -10.01 -14.62 -2.55
N ASP A 185 -10.89 -14.53 -1.55
CA ASP A 185 -12.32 -14.23 -1.74
C ASP A 185 -12.61 -12.73 -2.00
N VAL A 186 -11.59 -11.99 -2.43
CA VAL A 186 -11.67 -10.56 -2.74
C VAL A 186 -10.95 -10.28 -4.04
N ALA A 187 -11.30 -9.17 -4.71
CA ALA A 187 -10.66 -8.78 -5.95
C ALA A 187 -9.15 -8.55 -5.75
N CYS A 188 -8.34 -9.07 -6.68
CA CYS A 188 -6.92 -8.77 -6.80
C CYS A 188 -6.62 -8.32 -8.22
N HIS A 189 -5.75 -7.33 -8.38
CA HIS A 189 -5.39 -6.74 -9.67
C HIS A 189 -3.88 -6.79 -9.84
N ALA A 190 -3.47 -7.21 -11.03
CA ALA A 190 -2.08 -7.37 -11.38
C ALA A 190 -1.65 -6.25 -12.33
N ALA A 191 -0.41 -5.79 -12.19
CA ALA A 191 0.22 -5.04 -13.27
C ALA A 191 1.63 -5.55 -13.52
N VAL A 192 1.99 -5.74 -14.79
CA VAL A 192 3.28 -6.29 -15.23
C VAL A 192 4.04 -5.23 -16.01
N LEU A 193 5.32 -5.06 -15.71
CA LEU A 193 6.21 -4.14 -16.43
C LEU A 193 6.37 -4.59 -17.89
N MET A 194 6.04 -3.72 -18.85
CA MET A 194 5.98 -4.07 -20.28
C MET A 194 7.35 -4.40 -20.92
N ASN A 195 8.45 -4.09 -20.24
CA ASN A 195 9.81 -4.45 -20.64
C ASN A 195 10.53 -5.21 -19.51
N ALA A 196 9.83 -6.10 -18.80
CA ALA A 196 10.48 -7.04 -17.88
C ALA A 196 11.28 -8.09 -18.67
N SER A 197 12.39 -7.67 -19.30
CA SER A 197 13.36 -8.55 -19.96
C SER A 197 14.46 -8.97 -19.00
#